data_AF-A0A3Q0KDS9-F1
#
_entry.id   AF-A0A3Q0KDS9-F1
#
_cell.length_a   1.000
_cell.length_b   1.000
_cell.length_c   1.000
_cell.angle_alpha   90.00
_cell.angle_beta   90.00
_cell.angle_gamma   90.00
#
_symmetry.space_group_name_H-M   'P 1'
#
loop_
_entity.id
_entity.type
_entity.pdbx_description
1 polymer ?
#
loop_
_entity_poly.entity_id
_entity_poly.type
_entity_poly.pdbx_seq_one_letter_code
_entity_poly.pdbx_strand_id
1 'polypeptide(L)'
;MKPLCILCLLISLIFYVNSIMEDSIHQLQLQKDLRRRSQPNLYQCIACRSGVGQAKNIILSSSTNKSISDRIQNLCMRTGPFNTSCQMFAYELSSNILNTIQKVVPQKLCATFDFCYDPPEISVCEYCLKSGLLIKSILLSENFVSELYNNTLNMCNTQPNHSLICGPFLHDLFVAVTLSFNKQFLIQRFCQNAGFCSEA
;
A
#
# COMPACT_ATOMS: atom_id res chain seq x y z
N MET A 1 45.73 31.59 -12.78
CA MET A 1 46.16 30.42 -11.98
C MET A 1 45.38 30.37 -10.66
N LYS A 2 44.08 30.01 -10.68
CA LYS A 2 43.24 29.81 -9.48
C LYS A 2 42.12 28.72 -9.60
N PRO A 3 41.71 28.17 -10.77
CA PRO A 3 40.56 27.25 -10.81
C PRO A 3 40.88 25.84 -10.28
N LEU A 4 42.11 25.36 -10.42
CA LEU A 4 42.52 24.04 -9.90
C LEU A 4 42.40 23.92 -8.37
N CYS A 5 42.60 25.01 -7.63
CA CYS A 5 42.54 24.98 -6.17
C CYS A 5 41.09 24.82 -5.66
N ILE A 6 40.12 25.45 -6.33
CA ILE A 6 38.70 25.33 -5.99
C ILE A 6 38.21 23.90 -6.26
N LEU A 7 38.58 23.31 -7.40
CA LEU A 7 38.18 21.94 -7.75
C LEU A 7 38.73 20.92 -6.74
N CYS A 8 40.00 21.05 -6.33
CA CYS A 8 40.57 20.19 -5.29
C CYS A 8 39.86 20.33 -3.95
N LEU A 9 39.53 21.55 -3.52
CA LEU A 9 38.79 21.77 -2.28
C LEU A 9 37.39 21.14 -2.31
N LEU A 10 36.68 21.25 -3.44
CA LEU A 10 35.37 20.60 -3.61
C LEU A 10 35.46 19.08 -3.58
N ILE A 11 36.46 18.50 -4.25
CA ILE A 11 36.69 17.05 -4.24
C ILE A 11 37.00 16.57 -2.82
N SER A 12 37.89 17.26 -2.10
CA SER A 12 38.20 16.94 -0.70
C SER A 12 36.98 17.07 0.21
N LEU A 13 36.12 18.08 0.00
CA LEU A 13 34.88 18.24 0.75
C LEU A 13 33.90 17.09 0.48
N ILE A 14 33.76 16.67 -0.78
CA ILE A 14 32.89 15.54 -1.17
C ILE A 14 33.39 14.25 -0.53
N PHE A 15 34.68 13.94 -0.59
CA PHE A 15 35.24 12.76 0.06
C PHE A 15 35.06 12.80 1.57
N TYR A 16 35.25 13.96 2.20
CA TYR A 16 35.02 14.13 3.64
C TYR A 16 33.56 13.90 4.03
N VAL A 17 32.61 14.46 3.28
CA VAL A 17 31.17 14.28 3.51
C VAL A 17 30.74 12.82 3.27
N ASN A 18 31.27 12.16 2.25
CA ASN A 18 31.01 10.74 1.99
C ASN A 18 31.54 9.85 3.13
N SER A 19 32.75 10.12 3.62
CA SER A 19 33.32 9.39 4.77
C SER A 19 32.49 9.57 6.04
N ILE A 20 31.97 10.79 6.30
CA ILE A 20 31.07 11.03 7.43
C ILE A 20 29.75 10.28 7.27
N MET A 21 29.17 10.25 6.06
CA MET A 21 27.93 9.49 5.81
C MET A 21 28.13 8.00 5.99
N GLU A 22 29.25 7.44 5.54
CA GLU A 22 29.55 6.01 5.68
C GLU A 22 29.69 5.62 7.16
N ASP A 23 30.41 6.42 7.95
CA ASP A 23 30.47 6.24 9.42
C ASP A 23 29.09 6.36 10.07
N SER A 24 28.26 7.30 9.62
CA SER A 24 26.90 7.50 10.13
C SER A 24 26.01 6.27 9.86
N ILE A 25 26.10 5.69 8.65
CA ILE A 25 25.36 4.48 8.26
C ILE A 25 25.86 3.29 9.08
N HIS A 26 27.17 3.15 9.25
CA HIS A 26 27.76 2.07 10.05
C HIS A 26 27.34 2.16 11.53
N GLN A 27 27.31 3.36 12.11
CA GLN A 27 26.82 3.60 13.47
C GLN A 27 25.32 3.28 13.60
N LEU A 28 24.50 3.65 12.60
CA LEU A 28 23.08 3.29 12.56
C LEU A 28 22.86 1.77 12.47
N GLN A 29 23.65 1.07 11.66
CA GLN A 29 23.61 -0.39 11.56
C GLN A 29 24.06 -1.05 12.87
N LEU A 30 25.16 -0.57 13.48
CA LEU A 30 25.63 -1.07 14.77
C LEU A 30 24.58 -0.85 15.87
N GLN A 31 23.92 0.32 15.90
CA GLN A 31 22.85 0.59 16.86
C GLN A 31 21.63 -0.31 16.62
N LYS A 32 21.33 -0.64 15.36
CA LYS A 32 20.28 -1.59 14.99
C LYS A 32 20.62 -3.02 15.45
N ASP A 33 21.87 -3.46 15.26
CA ASP A 33 22.33 -4.76 15.72
C ASP A 33 22.43 -4.86 17.24
N LEU A 34 22.88 -3.80 17.92
CA LEU A 34 22.86 -3.71 19.38
C LEU A 34 21.43 -3.74 19.93
N ARG A 35 20.47 -3.07 19.28
CA ARG A 35 19.05 -3.18 19.64
C ARG A 35 18.52 -4.60 19.43
N ARG A 36 18.91 -5.26 18.34
CA ARG A 36 18.53 -6.64 18.05
C ARG A 36 19.07 -7.64 19.09
N ARG A 37 20.22 -7.33 19.69
CA ARG A 37 20.84 -8.13 20.76
C ARG A 37 20.37 -7.76 22.17
N SER A 38 19.93 -6.53 22.38
CA SER A 38 19.36 -6.11 23.66
C SER A 38 18.07 -6.88 23.88
N GLN A 39 17.96 -7.52 25.04
CA GLN A 39 16.69 -8.06 25.49
C GLN A 39 15.62 -6.96 25.42
N PRO A 40 14.45 -7.22 24.80
CA PRO A 40 13.35 -6.26 24.83
C PRO A 40 13.05 -5.93 26.28
N ASN A 41 13.12 -4.64 26.58
CA ASN A 41 12.82 -4.11 27.89
C ASN A 41 11.34 -4.43 28.20
N LEU A 42 11.05 -5.02 29.37
CA LEU A 42 9.70 -5.40 29.78
C LEU A 42 8.70 -4.23 29.65
N TYR A 43 9.10 -3.02 30.04
CA TYR A 43 8.30 -1.81 29.89
C TYR A 43 8.08 -1.40 28.44
N GLN A 44 9.05 -1.59 27.53
CA GLN A 44 8.86 -1.35 26.09
C GLN A 44 7.81 -2.30 25.52
N CYS A 45 7.87 -3.58 25.88
CA CYS A 45 6.88 -4.55 25.45
C CYS A 45 5.48 -4.20 25.96
N ILE A 46 5.35 -3.86 27.26
CA ILE A 46 4.09 -3.44 27.87
C ILE A 46 3.54 -2.18 27.20
N ALA A 47 4.38 -1.16 27.01
CA ALA A 47 3.99 0.10 26.39
C ALA A 47 3.53 -0.10 24.94
N CYS A 48 4.28 -0.88 24.15
CA CYS A 48 3.91 -1.19 22.78
C CYS A 48 2.57 -1.95 22.73
N ARG A 49 2.40 -2.99 23.54
CA ARG A 49 1.15 -3.77 23.57
C ARG A 49 -0.06 -2.92 23.92
N SER A 50 0.10 -2.06 24.93
CA SER A 50 -0.94 -1.11 25.33
C SER A 50 -1.24 -0.13 24.20
N GLY A 51 -0.22 0.45 23.57
CA GLY A 51 -0.37 1.37 22.44
C GLY A 51 -1.07 0.74 21.23
N VAL A 52 -0.64 -0.46 20.83
CA VAL A 52 -1.28 -1.22 19.73
C VAL A 52 -2.72 -1.58 20.08
N GLY A 53 -3.00 -1.99 21.32
CA GLY A 53 -4.36 -2.26 21.79
C GLY A 53 -5.27 -1.03 21.72
N GLN A 54 -4.78 0.12 22.19
CA GLN A 54 -5.50 1.40 22.12
C GLN A 54 -5.72 1.83 20.67
N ALA A 55 -4.69 1.78 19.82
CA ALA A 55 -4.80 2.11 18.40
C ALA A 55 -5.83 1.22 17.70
N LYS A 56 -5.80 -0.10 17.96
CA LYS A 56 -6.79 -1.04 17.44
C LYS A 56 -8.21 -0.67 17.86
N ASN A 57 -8.43 -0.34 19.13
CA ASN A 57 -9.75 0.07 19.62
C ASN A 57 -10.23 1.38 18.99
N ILE A 58 -9.33 2.34 18.77
CA ILE A 58 -9.65 3.60 18.08
C ILE A 58 -10.00 3.32 16.62
N ILE A 59 -9.20 2.54 15.91
CA ILE A 59 -9.41 2.26 14.49
C ILE A 59 -10.72 1.49 14.26
N LEU A 60 -11.05 0.55 15.15
CA LEU A 60 -12.28 -0.25 15.08
C LEU A 60 -13.49 0.44 15.72
N SER A 61 -13.36 1.68 16.20
CA SER A 61 -14.48 2.40 16.77
C SER A 61 -15.53 2.75 15.71
N SER A 62 -16.78 2.87 16.14
CA SER A 62 -17.87 3.34 15.26
C SER A 62 -17.61 4.74 14.71
N SER A 63 -16.97 5.62 15.47
CA SER A 63 -16.62 6.98 15.05
C SER A 63 -15.57 6.98 13.94
N THR A 64 -14.55 6.13 14.03
CA THR A 64 -13.54 5.97 12.99
C THR A 64 -14.15 5.33 11.73
N ASN A 65 -15.00 4.30 11.89
CA ASN A 65 -15.69 3.70 10.75
C ASN A 65 -16.55 4.71 10.00
N LYS A 66 -17.33 5.55 10.72
CA LYS A 66 -18.09 6.65 10.11
C LYS A 66 -17.17 7.63 9.37
N SER A 67 -16.05 8.01 9.98
CA SER A 67 -15.07 8.90 9.36
C SER A 67 -14.44 8.32 8.09
N ILE A 68 -14.21 7.01 8.05
CA ILE A 68 -13.74 6.29 6.85
C ILE A 68 -14.82 6.35 5.76
N SER A 69 -16.07 6.02 6.09
CA SER A 69 -17.18 6.07 5.13
C SER A 69 -17.40 7.47 4.56
N ASP A 70 -17.40 8.51 5.39
CA ASP A 70 -17.56 9.90 4.95
C ASP A 70 -16.40 10.31 4.01
N ARG A 71 -15.17 9.83 4.27
CA ARG A 71 -14.02 10.05 3.38
C ARG A 71 -14.16 9.30 2.06
N ILE A 72 -14.59 8.04 2.08
CA ILE A 72 -14.86 7.25 0.87
C ILE A 72 -15.89 7.96 0.01
N GLN A 73 -17.02 8.36 0.60
CA GLN A 73 -18.07 9.06 -0.13
C GLN A 73 -17.56 10.37 -0.76
N ASN A 74 -16.84 11.19 0.00
CA ASN A 74 -16.29 12.45 -0.49
C ASN A 74 -15.26 12.28 -1.62
N LEU A 75 -14.43 11.24 -1.55
CA LEU A 75 -13.46 10.92 -2.59
C LEU A 75 -14.16 10.40 -3.85
N CYS A 76 -15.11 9.47 -3.68
CA CYS A 76 -15.80 8.85 -4.81
C CYS A 76 -16.78 9.80 -5.51
N MET A 77 -17.37 10.77 -4.82
CA MET A 77 -18.17 11.80 -5.50
C MET A 77 -17.36 12.59 -6.55
N ARG A 78 -16.04 12.72 -6.35
CA ARG A 78 -15.15 13.44 -7.28
C ARG A 78 -14.79 12.62 -8.53
N THR A 79 -15.13 11.33 -8.58
CA THR A 79 -14.86 10.47 -9.76
C THR A 79 -15.95 10.55 -10.81
N GLY A 80 -16.99 11.36 -10.60
CA GLY A 80 -18.04 11.64 -11.58
C GLY A 80 -18.84 10.37 -11.92
N PRO A 81 -18.84 9.92 -13.20
CA PRO A 81 -19.55 8.70 -13.61
C PRO A 81 -19.15 7.45 -12.82
N PHE A 82 -17.95 7.42 -12.24
CA PHE A 82 -17.44 6.25 -11.54
C PHE A 82 -17.72 6.24 -10.03
N ASN A 83 -18.60 7.12 -9.54
CA ASN A 83 -18.88 7.26 -8.11
C ASN A 83 -19.30 5.92 -7.47
N THR A 84 -20.24 5.20 -8.08
CA THR A 84 -20.74 3.92 -7.57
C THR A 84 -19.65 2.84 -7.57
N SER A 85 -18.96 2.62 -8.70
CA SER A 85 -17.85 1.66 -8.78
C SER A 85 -16.76 1.96 -7.76
N CYS A 86 -16.40 3.24 -7.61
CA CYS A 86 -15.43 3.70 -6.62
C CYS A 86 -15.86 3.34 -5.20
N GLN A 87 -17.11 3.62 -4.83
CA GLN A 87 -17.63 3.31 -3.50
C GLN A 87 -17.62 1.81 -3.23
N MET A 88 -18.07 0.98 -4.18
CA MET A 88 -18.04 -0.47 -4.03
C MET A 88 -16.62 -1.00 -3.75
N PHE A 89 -15.64 -0.56 -4.54
CA PHE A 89 -14.25 -0.95 -4.35
C PHE A 89 -13.70 -0.48 -3.00
N ALA A 90 -13.91 0.79 -2.66
CA ALA A 90 -13.39 1.39 -1.44
C ALA A 90 -14.01 0.76 -0.18
N TYR A 91 -15.31 0.49 -0.17
CA TYR A 91 -15.98 -0.15 0.96
C TYR A 91 -15.51 -1.60 1.16
N GLU A 92 -15.42 -2.41 0.10
CA GLU A 92 -14.88 -3.76 0.18
C GLU A 92 -13.44 -3.78 0.71
N LEU A 93 -12.58 -2.92 0.16
CA LEU A 93 -11.19 -2.82 0.60
C LEU A 93 -11.10 -2.36 2.06
N SER A 94 -11.87 -1.34 2.45
CA SER A 94 -11.86 -0.83 3.83
C SER A 94 -12.33 -1.87 4.84
N SER A 95 -13.40 -2.62 4.52
CA SER A 95 -13.90 -3.73 5.33
C SER A 95 -12.82 -4.80 5.55
N ASN A 96 -12.13 -5.20 4.48
CA ASN A 96 -11.04 -6.17 4.56
C ASN A 96 -9.84 -5.67 5.40
N ILE A 97 -9.50 -4.39 5.30
CA ILE A 97 -8.46 -3.77 6.14
C ILE A 97 -8.88 -3.79 7.61
N LEU A 98 -10.11 -3.37 7.93
CA LEU A 98 -10.64 -3.38 9.30
C LEU A 98 -10.68 -4.81 9.88
N ASN A 99 -11.09 -5.80 9.09
CA ASN A 99 -11.06 -7.21 9.47
C ASN A 99 -9.63 -7.72 9.73
N THR A 100 -8.66 -7.24 8.96
CA THR A 100 -7.24 -7.54 9.20
C THR A 100 -6.76 -6.92 10.51
N ILE A 101 -7.10 -5.65 10.77
CA ILE A 101 -6.76 -4.96 12.02
C ILE A 101 -7.41 -5.63 13.22
N GLN A 102 -8.64 -6.12 13.09
CA GLN A 102 -9.31 -6.89 14.13
C GLN A 102 -8.55 -8.17 14.52
N LYS A 103 -7.80 -8.77 13.58
CA LYS A 103 -6.99 -9.98 13.82
C LYS A 103 -5.59 -9.67 14.36
N VAL A 104 -5.17 -8.41 14.41
CA VAL A 104 -3.87 -8.02 14.97
C VAL A 104 -3.79 -8.38 16.45
N VAL A 105 -2.75 -9.13 16.80
CA VAL A 105 -2.39 -9.48 18.18
C VAL A 105 -1.27 -8.52 18.64
N PRO A 106 -1.51 -7.67 19.65
CA PRO A 106 -0.54 -6.65 20.07
C PRO A 106 0.86 -7.19 20.38
N GLN A 107 0.96 -8.33 21.07
CA GLN A 107 2.24 -8.99 21.35
C GLN A 107 3.04 -9.27 20.07
N LYS A 108 2.39 -9.90 19.08
CA LYS A 108 3.00 -10.30 17.82
C LYS A 108 3.47 -9.10 17.02
N LEU A 109 2.63 -8.07 16.91
CA LEU A 109 3.00 -6.83 16.21
C LEU A 109 4.18 -6.13 16.90
N CYS A 110 4.16 -6.08 18.23
CA CYS A 110 5.26 -5.48 18.99
C CYS A 110 6.56 -6.27 18.87
N ALA A 111 6.47 -7.60 18.80
CA ALA A 111 7.63 -8.45 18.61
C ALA A 111 8.23 -8.29 17.20
N THR A 112 7.40 -8.08 16.16
CA THR A 112 7.88 -7.71 14.82
C THR A 112 8.77 -6.46 14.82
N PHE A 113 8.51 -5.51 15.72
CA PHE A 113 9.30 -4.28 15.87
C PHE A 113 10.35 -4.38 17.00
N ASP A 114 10.70 -5.60 17.43
CA ASP A 114 11.69 -5.90 18.48
C ASP A 114 11.37 -5.28 19.86
N PHE A 115 10.13 -4.85 20.11
CA PHE A 115 9.70 -4.36 21.43
C PHE A 115 9.34 -5.49 22.39
N CYS A 116 9.05 -6.68 21.87
CA CYS A 116 8.70 -7.87 22.63
C CYS A 116 9.46 -9.08 22.11
N TYR A 117 9.58 -10.12 22.94
CA TYR A 117 10.06 -11.43 22.49
C TYR A 117 9.08 -12.09 21.52
N ASP A 118 9.60 -13.04 20.74
CA ASP A 118 8.88 -13.92 19.81
C ASP A 118 8.30 -13.19 18.58
N PRO A 119 9.15 -12.60 17.72
CA PRO A 119 8.68 -12.01 16.47
C PRO A 119 8.04 -13.10 15.61
N PRO A 120 6.77 -12.95 15.21
CA PRO A 120 6.22 -13.85 14.20
C PRO A 120 7.03 -13.68 12.91
N GLU A 121 7.23 -14.78 12.18
CA GLU A 121 7.73 -14.71 10.82
C GLU A 121 6.65 -14.05 9.95
N ILE A 122 6.81 -12.76 9.65
CA ILE A 122 5.93 -12.03 8.73
C ILE A 122 6.54 -12.12 7.33
N SER A 123 5.91 -12.92 6.48
CA SER A 123 6.22 -12.93 5.06
C SER A 123 5.57 -11.72 4.37
N VAL A 124 6.37 -10.70 4.08
CA VAL A 124 5.94 -9.54 3.28
C VAL A 124 5.43 -10.00 1.91
N CYS A 125 6.07 -11.02 1.33
CA CYS A 125 5.63 -11.66 0.10
C CYS A 125 4.21 -12.22 0.23
N GLU A 126 3.94 -13.00 1.29
CA GLU A 126 2.62 -13.57 1.52
C GLU A 126 1.54 -12.48 1.68
N TYR A 127 1.86 -11.41 2.41
CA TYR A 127 0.96 -10.28 2.55
C TYR A 127 0.66 -9.60 1.21
N CYS A 128 1.68 -9.36 0.38
CA CYS A 128 1.50 -8.81 -0.97
C CYS A 128 0.64 -9.72 -1.84
N LEU A 129 0.90 -11.03 -1.84
CA LEU A 129 0.14 -12.00 -2.62
C LEU A 129 -1.33 -12.00 -2.19
N LYS A 130 -1.61 -12.08 -0.88
CA LYS A 130 -2.98 -12.09 -0.34
C LYS A 130 -3.74 -10.80 -0.63
N SER A 131 -3.12 -9.65 -0.39
CA SER A 131 -3.74 -8.34 -0.66
C SER A 131 -3.97 -8.11 -2.15
N GLY A 132 -3.02 -8.49 -3.01
CA GLY A 132 -3.18 -8.39 -4.46
C GLY A 132 -4.28 -9.32 -4.99
N LEU A 133 -4.40 -10.54 -4.46
CA LEU A 133 -5.49 -11.45 -4.81
C LEU A 133 -6.86 -10.90 -4.42
N LEU A 134 -6.97 -10.29 -3.24
CA LEU A 134 -8.19 -9.62 -2.80
C LEU A 134 -8.57 -8.46 -3.73
N ILE A 135 -7.61 -7.60 -4.07
CA ILE A 135 -7.85 -6.48 -5.00
C ILE A 135 -8.31 -7.03 -6.35
N LYS A 136 -7.65 -8.07 -6.88
CA LYS A 136 -8.05 -8.71 -8.12
C LYS A 136 -9.47 -9.30 -8.05
N SER A 137 -9.85 -9.94 -6.95
CA SER A 137 -11.21 -10.49 -6.80
C SER A 137 -12.28 -9.41 -6.73
N ILE A 138 -12.01 -8.27 -6.10
CA ILE A 138 -12.95 -7.13 -6.07
C ILE A 138 -13.11 -6.56 -7.48
N LEU A 139 -12.00 -6.29 -8.16
CA LEU A 139 -11.99 -5.66 -9.50
C LEU A 139 -12.55 -6.57 -10.60
N LEU A 140 -12.50 -7.89 -10.42
CA LEU A 140 -13.09 -8.88 -11.34
C LEU A 140 -14.42 -9.44 -10.86
N SER A 141 -15.00 -8.87 -9.80
CA SER A 141 -16.35 -9.26 -9.38
C SER A 141 -17.39 -8.82 -10.42
N GLU A 142 -18.40 -9.65 -10.65
CA GLU A 142 -19.45 -9.40 -11.65
C GLU A 142 -20.11 -8.03 -11.44
N ASN A 143 -20.46 -7.70 -10.19
CA ASN A 143 -21.07 -6.42 -9.82
C ASN A 143 -20.16 -5.23 -10.15
N PHE A 144 -18.86 -5.32 -9.82
CA PHE A 144 -17.93 -4.24 -10.09
C PHE A 144 -17.69 -4.06 -11.59
N VAL A 145 -17.47 -5.16 -12.33
CA VAL A 145 -17.22 -5.12 -13.77
C VAL A 145 -18.44 -4.59 -14.53
N SER A 146 -19.65 -5.06 -14.18
CA SER A 146 -20.90 -4.61 -14.82
C SER A 146 -21.14 -3.11 -14.58
N GLU A 147 -20.99 -2.65 -13.34
CA GLU A 147 -21.14 -1.23 -13.01
C GLU A 147 -20.07 -0.37 -13.70
N LEU A 148 -18.81 -0.81 -13.67
CA LEU A 148 -17.71 -0.10 -14.34
C LEU A 148 -17.93 -0.04 -15.86
N TYR A 149 -18.43 -1.12 -16.48
CA TYR A 149 -18.77 -1.17 -17.89
C TYR A 149 -19.87 -0.17 -18.24
N ASN A 150 -20.97 -0.16 -17.47
CA ASN A 150 -22.07 0.77 -17.66
C ASN A 150 -21.61 2.22 -17.50
N ASN A 151 -20.81 2.51 -16.47
CA ASN A 151 -20.23 3.84 -16.25
C ASN A 151 -19.29 4.26 -17.38
N THR A 152 -18.54 3.31 -17.95
CA THR A 152 -17.67 3.54 -19.11
C THR A 152 -18.51 3.90 -20.34
N LEU A 153 -19.55 3.14 -20.67
CA LEU A 153 -20.42 3.46 -21.81
C LEU A 153 -21.22 4.75 -21.60
N ASN A 154 -21.59 5.08 -20.37
CA ASN A 154 -22.25 6.34 -20.03
C ASN A 154 -21.38 7.57 -20.33
N MET A 155 -20.06 7.42 -20.45
CA MET A 155 -19.19 8.49 -20.93
C MET A 155 -19.53 8.90 -22.38
N CYS A 156 -20.12 8.02 -23.19
CA CYS A 156 -20.57 8.39 -24.53
C CYS A 156 -21.77 9.34 -24.52
N ASN A 157 -22.53 9.40 -23.42
CA ASN A 157 -23.66 10.33 -23.29
C ASN A 157 -23.21 11.78 -23.09
N THR A 158 -21.98 12.02 -22.61
CA THR A 158 -21.45 13.38 -22.45
C THR A 158 -20.97 13.99 -23.76
N GLN A 159 -20.71 13.16 -24.78
CA GLN A 159 -20.26 13.60 -26.11
C GLN A 159 -21.17 13.01 -27.22
N PRO A 160 -22.42 13.51 -27.34
CA PRO A 160 -23.42 12.94 -28.25
C PRO A 160 -22.97 12.96 -29.72
N ASN A 161 -22.16 13.95 -30.11
CA ASN A 161 -21.65 14.12 -31.48
C ASN A 161 -20.82 12.92 -31.99
N HIS A 162 -20.31 12.07 -31.09
CA HIS A 162 -19.49 10.90 -31.44
C HIS A 162 -20.08 9.59 -30.92
N SER A 163 -21.34 9.60 -30.50
CA SER A 163 -22.02 8.45 -29.88
C SER A 163 -21.93 7.17 -30.74
N LEU A 164 -22.03 7.29 -32.07
CA LEU A 164 -21.94 6.18 -33.03
C LEU A 164 -20.62 5.40 -32.95
N ILE A 165 -19.50 6.10 -32.71
CA ILE A 165 -18.16 5.51 -32.68
C ILE A 165 -17.76 5.20 -31.24
N CYS A 166 -18.20 6.04 -30.30
CA CYS A 166 -17.82 5.96 -28.89
C CYS A 166 -18.23 4.63 -28.25
N GLY A 167 -19.48 4.19 -28.44
CA GLY A 167 -19.99 2.96 -27.83
C GLY A 167 -19.18 1.73 -28.21
N PRO A 168 -19.05 1.40 -29.51
CA PRO A 168 -18.22 0.29 -29.97
C PRO A 168 -16.77 0.38 -29.52
N PHE A 169 -16.15 1.57 -29.62
CA PHE A 169 -14.77 1.77 -29.20
C PHE A 169 -14.56 1.50 -27.71
N LEU A 170 -15.41 2.06 -26.84
CA LEU A 170 -15.30 1.86 -25.40
C LEU A 170 -15.64 0.42 -25.00
N HIS A 171 -16.56 -0.25 -25.70
CA HIS A 171 -16.82 -1.66 -25.51
C HIS A 171 -15.58 -2.51 -25.77
N ASP A 172 -14.97 -2.38 -26.95
CA ASP A 172 -13.79 -3.15 -27.34
C ASP A 172 -12.62 -2.87 -26.39
N LEU A 173 -12.42 -1.59 -26.03
CA LEU A 173 -11.40 -1.18 -25.07
C LEU A 173 -11.63 -1.80 -23.68
N PHE A 174 -12.86 -1.74 -23.17
CA PHE A 174 -13.20 -2.29 -21.86
C PHE A 174 -12.97 -3.81 -21.80
N VAL A 175 -13.41 -4.52 -22.83
CA VAL A 175 -13.22 -5.98 -22.95
C VAL A 175 -11.74 -6.31 -23.02
N ALA A 176 -10.96 -5.60 -23.84
CA ALA A 176 -9.51 -5.81 -23.96
C ALA A 176 -8.78 -5.56 -22.63
N VAL A 177 -9.10 -4.47 -21.93
CA VAL A 177 -8.52 -4.14 -20.62
C VAL A 177 -8.88 -5.18 -19.57
N THR A 178 -10.15 -5.58 -19.48
CA THR A 178 -10.60 -6.58 -18.50
C THR A 178 -9.95 -7.95 -18.75
N LEU A 179 -9.85 -8.36 -20.02
CA LEU A 179 -9.17 -9.61 -20.40
C LEU A 179 -7.67 -9.54 -20.09
N SER A 180 -7.02 -8.41 -20.38
CA SER A 180 -5.61 -8.19 -20.07
C SER A 180 -5.37 -8.21 -18.56
N PHE A 181 -6.19 -7.52 -17.78
CA PHE A 181 -6.09 -7.54 -16.33
C PHE A 181 -6.29 -8.96 -15.77
N ASN A 182 -7.26 -9.72 -16.26
CA ASN A 182 -7.47 -11.09 -15.80
C ASN A 182 -6.27 -12.01 -16.12
N LYS A 183 -5.74 -11.95 -17.36
CA LYS A 183 -4.70 -12.88 -17.84
C LYS A 183 -3.28 -12.45 -17.49
N GLN A 184 -2.96 -11.17 -17.64
CA GLN A 184 -1.60 -10.63 -17.56
C GLN A 184 -1.25 -10.08 -16.18
N PHE A 185 -2.24 -9.66 -15.39
CA PHE A 185 -2.00 -9.20 -14.02
C PHE A 185 -1.73 -10.40 -13.10
N LEU A 186 -0.46 -10.79 -13.07
CA LEU A 186 0.09 -11.80 -12.15
C LEU A 186 0.58 -11.09 -10.90
N ILE A 187 -0.20 -11.21 -9.81
CA ILE A 187 0.11 -10.62 -8.51
C ILE A 187 1.53 -11.00 -8.06
N GLN A 188 1.95 -12.24 -8.32
CA GLN A 188 3.30 -12.69 -8.00
C GLN A 188 4.39 -11.84 -8.65
N ARG A 189 4.29 -11.56 -9.96
CA ARG A 189 5.26 -10.70 -10.65
C ARG A 189 5.21 -9.26 -10.14
N PHE A 190 4.01 -8.77 -9.82
CA PHE A 190 3.87 -7.46 -9.20
C PHE A 190 4.62 -7.40 -7.86
N CYS A 191 4.43 -8.40 -6.99
CA CYS A 191 5.11 -8.49 -5.71
C CYS A 191 6.64 -8.67 -5.84
N GLN A 192 7.11 -9.40 -6.86
CA GLN A 192 8.53 -9.54 -7.18
C GLN A 192 9.14 -8.21 -7.63
N ASN A 193 8.50 -7.53 -8.59
CA ASN A 193 8.95 -6.24 -9.11
C ASN A 193 8.95 -5.13 -8.03
N ALA A 194 8.06 -5.24 -7.05
CA ALA A 194 8.02 -4.34 -5.89
C ALA A 194 9.08 -4.69 -4.81
N GLY A 195 9.84 -5.78 -4.98
CA GLY A 195 10.85 -6.25 -4.03
C GLY A 195 10.27 -6.95 -2.78
N PHE A 196 8.99 -7.33 -2.80
CA PHE A 196 8.33 -8.01 -1.68
C PHE A 196 8.50 -9.52 -1.69
N CYS A 197 8.68 -10.11 -2.87
CA CYS A 197 8.99 -11.52 -3.07
C CYS A 197 10.34 -11.64 -3.77
N SER A 198 11.11 -12.68 -3.47
CA SER A 198 12.29 -13.02 -4.26
C SER A 198 11.89 -13.45 -5.67
N GLU A 199 12.76 -13.18 -6.63
CA GLU A 199 12.71 -13.88 -7.92
C GLU A 199 12.89 -15.38 -7.65
N ALA A 200 12.07 -16.20 -8.34
CA ALA A 200 12.10 -17.65 -8.19
C ALA A 200 13.29 -18.24 -8.95
#